data_AF-A0A973HST2-F1
#
_entry.id   AF-A0A973HST2-F1
#
_cell.length_a   1.000
_cell.length_b   1.000
_cell.length_c   1.000
_cell.angle_alpha   90.00
_cell.angle_beta   90.00
_cell.angle_gamma   90.00
#
_symmetry.space_group_name_H-M   'P 1'
#
loop_
_entity.id
_entity.type
_entity.pdbx_description
1 polymer ?
#
loop_
_entity_poly.entity_id
_entity_poly.type
_entity_poly.pdbx_seq_one_letter_code
_entity_poly.pdbx_strand_id
1 'polypeptide(L)'
;MKTIQSNILIIALLATIGLDARIRKKERLAAIISMSDGSIYQGTLEIIGSRPLTIVVFGEKRQRKILLSDIVLLEHIVEKKSLERPWTFKESGRIEKIYSEGSYPLFNFKSKITLVTGDVIEGHILSAAFTLRAKTGKAKIFLKRQIKGKLNDPLAAVVHISTIRFPDIKIQDAAGIKGKVEGLGKLRSVTALDNERELVVFARVKGDSYDFGSLLPGSYDLCIFTDSHVLMGQSAVTPKAYKGKALLPKEDMEGIRKNLKLADDFFNNRWALALKGHRAFAKAL
;
A
#
# COMPACT_ATOMS: atom_id res chain seq x y z
N MET A 1 -10.02 -30.83 9.02
CA MET A 1 -9.08 -29.71 9.25
C MET A 1 -8.34 -29.40 7.95
N LYS A 2 -8.74 -28.34 7.22
CA LYS A 2 -7.97 -27.70 6.13
C LYS A 2 -8.65 -26.37 5.78
N THR A 3 -8.37 -25.34 6.55
CA THR A 3 -8.93 -23.99 6.41
C THR A 3 -7.91 -23.08 5.71
N ILE A 4 -7.59 -23.36 4.44
CA ILE A 4 -6.54 -22.60 3.71
C ILE A 4 -6.98 -22.09 2.33
N GLN A 5 -8.09 -22.54 1.73
CA GLN A 5 -8.35 -22.26 0.31
C GLN A 5 -9.28 -21.08 -0.06
N SER A 6 -10.07 -20.51 0.86
CA SER A 6 -10.98 -19.41 0.46
C SER A 6 -10.31 -18.07 0.15
N ASN A 7 -9.08 -17.81 0.63
CA ASN A 7 -8.42 -16.52 0.42
C ASN A 7 -7.68 -16.41 -0.91
N ILE A 8 -7.31 -17.53 -1.55
CA ILE A 8 -6.56 -17.54 -2.81
C ILE A 8 -7.49 -17.19 -3.98
N LEU A 9 -8.73 -17.65 -3.91
CA LEU A 9 -9.71 -17.46 -4.96
C LEU A 9 -10.14 -16.00 -5.16
N ILE A 10 -10.38 -15.26 -4.05
CA ILE A 10 -10.83 -13.87 -4.11
C ILE A 10 -9.78 -12.98 -4.79
N ILE A 11 -8.50 -13.30 -4.61
CA ILE A 11 -7.39 -12.60 -5.27
C ILE A 11 -7.36 -12.92 -6.77
N ALA A 12 -7.62 -14.16 -7.17
CA ALA A 12 -7.63 -14.56 -8.58
C ALA A 12 -8.74 -13.88 -9.39
N LEU A 13 -9.94 -13.75 -8.82
CA LEU A 13 -11.08 -13.10 -9.51
C LEU A 13 -10.88 -11.59 -9.69
N LEU A 14 -10.24 -10.92 -8.72
CA LEU A 14 -9.88 -9.50 -8.81
C LEU A 14 -8.64 -9.27 -9.71
N ALA A 15 -7.71 -10.23 -9.77
CA ALA A 15 -6.49 -10.14 -10.58
C ALA A 15 -6.71 -10.34 -12.08
N THR A 16 -7.82 -10.96 -12.51
CA THR A 16 -8.14 -11.13 -13.93
C THR A 16 -8.58 -9.85 -14.65
N ILE A 17 -8.74 -8.73 -13.94
CA ILE A 17 -8.98 -7.40 -14.54
C ILE A 17 -7.62 -6.72 -14.80
N GLY A 18 -6.87 -7.31 -15.72
CA GLY A 18 -5.69 -6.76 -16.39
C GLY A 18 -4.56 -6.27 -15.48
N LEU A 19 -3.66 -7.20 -15.13
CA LEU A 19 -2.26 -6.89 -14.84
C LEU A 19 -1.55 -6.47 -16.14
N ASP A 20 -1.74 -5.20 -16.54
CA ASP A 20 -0.74 -4.50 -17.33
C ASP A 20 0.08 -3.65 -16.36
N ALA A 21 1.40 -3.85 -16.35
CA ALA A 21 2.34 -3.00 -15.63
C ALA A 21 2.29 -1.57 -16.20
N ARG A 22 1.36 -0.75 -15.70
CA ARG A 22 1.10 0.59 -16.25
C ARG A 22 2.00 1.64 -15.63
N ILE A 23 2.50 2.50 -16.51
CA ILE A 23 3.30 3.68 -16.20
C ILE A 23 2.43 4.64 -15.39
N ARG A 24 2.49 4.55 -14.06
CA ARG A 24 1.90 5.55 -13.17
C ARG A 24 2.58 6.90 -13.44
N LYS A 25 1.77 7.93 -13.73
CA LYS A 25 2.27 9.31 -13.80
C LYS A 25 2.95 9.63 -12.48
N LYS A 26 4.23 10.01 -12.55
CA LYS A 26 5.05 10.32 -11.37
C LYS A 26 4.41 11.47 -10.59
N GLU A 27 3.99 11.15 -9.38
CA GLU A 27 3.39 12.09 -8.45
C GLU A 27 4.46 13.07 -7.95
N ARG A 28 4.13 14.36 -8.01
CA ARG A 28 4.99 15.47 -7.64
C ARG A 28 4.22 16.37 -6.69
N LEU A 29 4.66 16.44 -5.43
CA LEU A 29 3.95 17.16 -4.38
C LEU A 29 4.89 18.14 -3.71
N ALA A 30 4.37 19.30 -3.29
CA ALA A 30 5.12 20.18 -2.43
C ALA A 30 5.45 19.46 -1.11
N ALA A 31 6.69 19.57 -0.65
CA ALA A 31 7.13 18.95 0.58
C ALA A 31 8.11 19.85 1.33
N ILE A 32 8.08 19.72 2.66
CA ILE A 32 9.02 20.33 3.59
C ILE A 32 9.73 19.17 4.30
N ILE A 33 11.03 19.07 4.12
CA ILE A 33 11.88 18.02 4.71
C ILE A 33 12.69 18.66 5.81
N SER A 34 12.56 18.15 7.02
CA SER A 34 13.42 18.53 8.14
C SER A 34 14.44 17.42 8.37
N MET A 35 15.69 17.81 8.60
CA MET A 35 16.76 16.90 8.95
C MET A 35 16.98 16.86 10.46
N SER A 36 17.79 15.93 10.93
CA SER A 36 18.14 15.77 12.35
C SER A 36 19.07 16.86 12.88
N ASP A 37 19.77 17.58 12.01
CA ASP A 37 20.65 18.71 12.35
C ASP A 37 19.92 20.07 12.37
N GLY A 38 18.60 20.06 12.17
CA GLY A 38 17.78 21.27 12.10
C GLY A 38 17.71 21.93 10.72
N SER A 39 18.45 21.42 9.72
CA SER A 39 18.34 21.92 8.36
C SER A 39 16.96 21.61 7.75
N ILE A 40 16.44 22.54 6.95
CA ILE A 40 15.12 22.45 6.32
C ILE A 40 15.28 22.62 4.81
N TYR A 41 14.68 21.68 4.07
CA TYR A 41 14.63 21.73 2.61
C TYR A 41 13.19 21.79 2.13
N GLN A 42 12.89 22.75 1.25
CA GLN A 42 11.56 22.95 0.69
C GLN A 42 11.61 22.81 -0.84
N GLY A 43 10.61 22.15 -1.40
CA GLY A 43 10.51 21.99 -2.84
C GLY A 43 9.46 20.96 -3.25
N THR A 44 9.53 20.52 -4.50
CA THR A 44 8.67 19.46 -5.01
C THR A 44 9.35 18.10 -4.86
N LEU A 45 8.70 17.18 -4.17
CA LEU A 45 9.15 15.82 -3.94
C LEU A 45 8.50 14.85 -4.93
N GLU A 46 9.31 13.96 -5.48
CA GLU A 46 8.89 12.89 -6.39
C GLU A 46 9.54 11.58 -5.94
N ILE A 47 8.79 10.48 -5.81
CA ILE A 47 9.38 9.17 -5.56
C ILE A 47 10.12 8.69 -6.81
N ILE A 48 11.36 8.21 -6.64
CA ILE A 48 12.18 7.70 -7.73
C ILE A 48 11.69 6.29 -8.10
N GLY A 49 11.36 6.11 -9.37
CA GLY A 49 10.79 4.88 -9.91
C GLY A 49 9.28 5.00 -10.13
N SER A 50 8.63 3.86 -10.34
CA SER A 50 7.20 3.74 -10.63
C SER A 50 6.41 3.10 -9.48
N ARG A 51 6.95 3.12 -8.25
CA ARG A 51 6.36 2.40 -7.10
C ARG A 51 5.82 3.37 -6.05
N PRO A 52 4.63 3.10 -5.49
CA PRO A 52 4.19 3.77 -4.26
C PRO A 52 5.14 3.46 -3.10
N LEU A 53 5.08 4.27 -2.06
CA LEU A 53 5.83 4.01 -0.83
C LEU A 53 5.35 2.68 -0.22
N THR A 54 6.28 1.80 0.12
CA THR A 54 5.95 0.50 0.72
C THR A 54 6.41 0.47 2.17
N ILE A 55 5.49 0.11 3.08
CA ILE A 55 5.74 0.02 4.51
C ILE A 55 5.29 -1.35 5.03
N VAL A 56 6.11 -1.95 5.90
CA VAL A 56 5.71 -3.10 6.72
C VAL A 56 5.14 -2.55 8.02
N VAL A 57 3.81 -2.51 8.16
CA VAL A 57 3.13 -1.98 9.35
C VAL A 57 3.29 -2.95 10.52
N PHE A 58 3.50 -2.42 11.73
CA PHE A 58 3.57 -3.24 12.93
C PHE A 58 2.25 -3.98 13.21
N GLY A 59 2.35 -5.24 13.61
CA GLY A 59 1.18 -6.10 13.85
C GLY A 59 0.55 -6.67 12.57
N GLU A 60 0.98 -6.23 11.38
CA GLU A 60 0.48 -6.74 10.11
C GLU A 60 1.47 -7.71 9.44
N LYS A 61 0.94 -8.79 8.86
CA LYS A 61 1.75 -9.75 8.10
C LYS A 61 2.01 -9.32 6.66
N ARG A 62 1.38 -8.24 6.21
CA ARG A 62 1.43 -7.76 4.82
C ARG A 62 2.02 -6.36 4.75
N GLN A 63 2.70 -6.09 3.64
CA GLN A 63 3.16 -4.74 3.30
C GLN A 63 1.99 -3.91 2.82
N ARG A 64 1.95 -2.63 3.19
CA ARG A 64 1.02 -1.64 2.63
C ARG A 64 1.73 -0.78 1.59
N LYS A 65 1.01 -0.47 0.52
CA LYS A 65 1.40 0.50 -0.51
C LYS A 65 0.66 1.81 -0.26
N ILE A 66 1.37 2.93 -0.22
CA ILE A 66 0.84 4.25 0.13
C ILE A 66 1.33 5.25 -0.91
N LEU A 67 0.42 6.06 -1.44
CA LEU A 67 0.76 7.16 -2.35
C LEU A 67 1.28 8.35 -1.56
N LEU A 68 2.03 9.25 -2.19
CA LEU A 68 2.47 10.46 -1.48
C LEU A 68 1.28 11.39 -1.20
N SER A 69 0.25 11.36 -2.06
CA SER A 69 -1.03 12.07 -1.83
C SER A 69 -1.79 11.60 -0.59
N ASP A 70 -1.46 10.43 -0.05
CA ASP A 70 -2.13 9.89 1.13
C ASP A 70 -1.46 10.31 2.43
N ILE A 71 -0.28 10.93 2.36
CA ILE A 71 0.58 11.18 3.51
C ILE A 71 0.52 12.66 3.86
N VAL A 72 0.06 12.98 5.06
CA VAL A 72 0.15 14.34 5.60
C VAL A 72 1.55 14.57 6.18
N LEU A 73 2.02 13.60 6.95
CA LEU A 73 3.29 13.65 7.66
C LEU A 73 3.94 12.27 7.70
N LEU A 74 5.23 12.23 7.39
CA LEU A 74 6.09 11.07 7.62
C LEU A 74 7.16 11.47 8.64
N GLU A 75 7.20 10.78 9.75
CA GLU A 75 8.24 10.88 10.78
C GLU A 75 9.19 9.69 10.65
N HIS A 76 10.49 9.95 10.67
CA HIS A 76 11.53 8.93 10.61
C HIS A 76 12.29 8.93 11.93
N ILE A 77 11.94 7.96 12.77
CA ILE A 77 12.26 7.95 14.19
C ILE A 77 13.38 6.95 14.43
N VAL A 78 14.43 7.37 15.12
CA VAL A 78 15.51 6.49 15.56
C VAL A 78 14.96 5.48 16.56
N GLU A 79 14.95 4.20 16.18
CA GLU A 79 14.55 3.10 17.05
C GLU A 79 15.74 2.64 17.91
N LYS A 80 16.90 2.49 17.28
CA LYS A 80 18.14 2.06 17.93
C LYS A 80 19.33 2.77 17.31
N LYS A 81 20.24 3.26 18.15
CA LYS A 81 21.55 3.77 17.74
C LYS A 81 22.66 3.06 18.53
N SER A 82 23.72 2.64 17.85
CA SER A 82 24.88 1.99 18.46
C SER A 82 26.17 2.34 17.73
N LEU A 83 27.31 2.18 18.41
CA LEU A 83 28.64 2.17 17.79
C LEU A 83 29.04 0.71 17.58
N GLU A 84 29.16 0.29 16.34
CA GLU A 84 29.47 -1.09 15.97
C GLU A 84 30.92 -1.19 15.51
N ARG A 85 31.58 -2.29 15.86
CA ARG A 85 32.93 -2.58 15.35
C ARG A 85 32.83 -3.31 14.00
N PRO A 86 33.63 -2.94 12.99
CA PRO A 86 33.73 -3.73 11.78
C PRO A 86 34.20 -5.14 12.12
N TRP A 87 33.70 -6.13 11.39
CA TRP A 87 34.13 -7.51 11.56
C TRP A 87 34.09 -8.26 10.24
N THR A 88 34.91 -9.28 10.14
CA THR A 88 34.93 -10.25 9.04
C THR A 88 34.79 -11.66 9.60
N PHE A 89 34.27 -12.59 8.82
CA PHE A 89 34.38 -14.00 9.18
C PHE A 89 35.84 -14.43 9.05
N LYS A 90 36.33 -15.21 10.01
CA LYS A 90 37.70 -15.74 9.99
C LYS A 90 37.97 -16.60 8.75
N GLU A 91 37.00 -17.42 8.38
CA GLU A 91 36.97 -18.24 7.17
C GLU A 91 35.53 -18.31 6.66
N SER A 92 35.33 -18.38 5.34
CA SER A 92 34.00 -18.55 4.74
C SER A 92 33.32 -19.81 5.31
N GLY A 93 32.17 -19.64 5.95
CA GLY A 93 31.39 -20.74 6.54
C GLY A 93 31.67 -21.01 8.02
N ARG A 94 32.65 -20.36 8.65
CA ARG A 94 32.83 -20.39 10.11
C ARG A 94 32.10 -19.24 10.79
N ILE A 95 31.56 -19.49 11.99
CA ILE A 95 30.81 -18.50 12.78
C ILE A 95 31.75 -17.51 13.49
N GLU A 96 33.03 -17.83 13.63
CA GLU A 96 34.03 -16.97 14.26
C GLU A 96 34.22 -15.64 13.52
N LYS A 97 34.07 -14.55 14.28
CA LYS A 97 34.21 -13.16 13.80
C LYS A 97 35.54 -12.57 14.27
N ILE A 98 36.29 -12.00 13.34
CA ILE A 98 37.47 -11.19 13.63
C ILE A 98 37.04 -9.72 13.57
N TYR A 99 37.18 -9.02 14.68
CA TYR A 99 36.86 -7.59 14.77
C TYR A 99 38.07 -6.76 14.33
N SER A 100 37.81 -5.76 13.48
CA SER A 100 38.81 -4.78 13.07
C SER A 100 38.79 -3.58 14.02
N GLU A 101 39.87 -2.79 13.99
CA GLU A 101 39.96 -1.55 14.76
C GLU A 101 38.95 -0.48 14.27
N GLY A 102 38.59 0.41 15.19
CA GLY A 102 37.63 1.47 14.97
C GLY A 102 36.18 1.06 15.24
N SER A 103 35.29 2.04 15.11
CA SER A 103 33.85 1.81 15.23
C SER A 103 33.10 2.71 14.26
N TYR A 104 31.88 2.34 13.90
CA TYR A 104 31.02 3.19 13.08
C TYR A 104 29.65 3.31 13.73
N PRO A 105 28.98 4.46 13.57
CA PRO A 105 27.64 4.63 14.06
C PRO A 105 26.64 3.87 13.19
N LEU A 106 25.75 3.12 13.82
CA LEU A 106 24.67 2.39 13.19
C LEU A 106 23.34 2.87 13.76
N PHE A 107 22.47 3.34 12.87
CA PHE A 107 21.12 3.79 13.21
C PHE A 107 20.09 2.91 12.52
N ASN A 108 19.14 2.41 13.31
CA ASN A 108 17.95 1.72 12.83
C ASN A 108 16.74 2.61 13.07
N PHE A 109 15.86 2.66 12.09
CA PHE A 109 14.73 3.56 12.09
C PHE A 109 13.42 2.82 11.97
N LYS A 110 12.43 3.34 12.69
CA LYS A 110 11.01 3.10 12.40
C LYS A 110 10.41 4.35 11.77
N SER A 111 9.27 4.17 11.11
CA SER A 111 8.54 5.24 10.47
C SER A 111 7.14 5.32 11.03
N LYS A 112 6.69 6.55 11.29
CA LYS A 112 5.32 6.87 11.67
C LYS A 112 4.72 7.75 10.59
N ILE A 113 3.62 7.33 10.00
CA ILE A 113 2.98 8.01 8.88
C ILE A 113 1.58 8.43 9.33
N THR A 114 1.32 9.73 9.28
CA THR A 114 -0.03 10.29 9.43
C THR A 114 -0.66 10.35 8.05
N LEU A 115 -1.76 9.63 7.87
CA LEU A 115 -2.49 9.54 6.63
C LEU A 115 -3.46 10.71 6.47
N VAL A 116 -3.93 10.92 5.25
CA VAL A 116 -4.94 11.93 4.90
C VAL A 116 -6.28 11.71 5.62
N THR A 117 -6.55 10.49 6.09
CA THR A 117 -7.72 10.17 6.94
C THR A 117 -7.55 10.59 8.40
N GLY A 118 -6.36 11.07 8.79
CA GLY A 118 -5.97 11.30 10.18
C GLY A 118 -5.43 10.05 10.89
N ASP A 119 -5.59 8.87 10.30
CA ASP A 119 -5.04 7.63 10.86
C ASP A 119 -3.52 7.66 10.92
N VAL A 120 -2.96 7.10 11.98
CA VAL A 120 -1.52 6.98 12.16
C VAL A 120 -1.13 5.52 12.04
N ILE A 121 -0.18 5.23 11.15
CA ILE A 121 0.43 3.91 11.02
C ILE A 121 1.90 3.97 11.41
N GLU A 122 2.37 2.93 12.10
CA GLU A 122 3.77 2.75 12.45
C GLU A 122 4.34 1.48 11.82
N GLY A 123 5.59 1.53 11.38
CA GLY A 123 6.23 0.38 10.78
C GLY A 123 7.61 0.65 10.21
N HIS A 124 8.06 -0.24 9.33
CA HIS A 124 9.35 -0.14 8.67
C HIS A 124 9.18 0.17 7.18
N ILE A 125 9.74 1.30 6.75
CA ILE A 125 9.97 1.57 5.33
C ILE A 125 11.28 0.88 4.95
N LEU A 126 11.22 -0.08 4.02
CA LEU A 126 12.40 -0.84 3.61
C LEU A 126 13.48 0.07 3.00
N SER A 127 13.10 0.80 1.95
CA SER A 127 13.90 1.85 1.32
C SER A 127 13.01 2.65 0.40
N ALA A 128 13.12 3.98 0.45
CA ALA A 128 12.52 4.87 -0.53
C ALA A 128 13.54 5.91 -0.97
N ALA A 129 13.60 6.17 -2.27
CA ALA A 129 14.45 7.19 -2.84
C ALA A 129 13.55 8.28 -3.44
N PHE A 130 13.88 9.53 -3.16
CA PHE A 130 13.14 10.69 -3.61
C PHE A 130 14.03 11.62 -4.41
N THR A 131 13.43 12.28 -5.38
CA THR A 131 13.99 13.47 -6.01
C THR A 131 13.33 14.69 -5.40
N LEU A 132 14.11 15.56 -4.77
CA LEU A 132 13.66 16.88 -4.35
C LEU A 132 14.09 17.91 -5.39
N ARG A 133 13.15 18.73 -5.85
CA ARG A 133 13.41 19.90 -6.70
C ARG A 133 13.16 21.15 -5.86
N ALA A 134 14.25 21.73 -5.36
CA ALA A 134 14.24 22.98 -4.60
C ALA A 134 14.61 24.15 -5.53
N LYS A 135 14.48 25.38 -5.03
CA LYS A 135 14.96 26.59 -5.74
C LYS A 135 16.47 26.52 -6.03
N THR A 136 17.23 25.87 -5.15
CA THR A 136 18.69 25.70 -5.24
C THR A 136 19.13 24.58 -6.18
N GLY A 137 18.19 23.81 -6.74
CA GLY A 137 18.48 22.73 -7.67
C GLY A 137 17.81 21.41 -7.31
N LYS A 138 18.36 20.32 -7.86
CA LYS A 138 17.80 18.97 -7.72
C LYS A 138 18.68 18.13 -6.80
N ALA A 139 18.09 17.55 -5.76
CA ALA A 139 18.76 16.65 -4.83
C ALA A 139 18.11 15.26 -4.83
N LYS A 140 18.92 14.22 -4.59
CA LYS A 140 18.42 12.88 -4.30
C LYS A 140 18.44 12.67 -2.80
N ILE A 141 17.33 12.18 -2.27
CA ILE A 141 17.11 11.98 -0.84
C ILE A 141 16.73 10.52 -0.62
N PHE A 142 17.30 9.89 0.40
CA PHE A 142 17.07 8.47 0.69
C PHE A 142 16.50 8.30 2.08
N LEU A 143 15.36 7.63 2.15
CA LEU A 143 14.75 7.17 3.38
C LEU A 143 15.06 5.69 3.55
N LYS A 144 16.01 5.37 4.42
CA LYS A 144 16.53 4.02 4.60
C LYS A 144 16.10 3.47 5.95
N ARG A 145 15.80 2.17 6.03
CA ARG A 145 15.60 1.48 7.31
C ARG A 145 16.81 1.60 8.25
N GLN A 146 18.00 1.63 7.67
CA GLN A 146 19.26 1.64 8.39
C GLN A 146 20.26 2.59 7.74
N ILE A 147 20.97 3.34 8.57
CA ILE A 147 22.09 4.21 8.16
C ILE A 147 23.34 3.78 8.90
N LYS A 148 24.38 3.49 8.13
CA LYS A 148 25.74 3.25 8.61
C LYS A 148 26.56 4.51 8.32
N GLY A 149 27.11 5.14 9.34
CA GLY A 149 28.06 6.24 9.17
C GLY A 149 29.45 5.74 8.80
N LYS A 150 30.42 6.66 8.74
CA LYS A 150 31.79 6.28 8.38
C LYS A 150 32.52 5.71 9.58
N LEU A 151 33.64 5.05 9.30
CA LEU A 151 34.53 4.57 10.34
C LEU A 151 35.06 5.76 11.14
N ASN A 152 35.01 5.63 12.47
CA ASN A 152 35.42 6.58 13.49
C ASN A 152 34.58 7.87 13.58
N ASP A 153 33.45 7.96 12.88
CA ASP A 153 32.50 9.06 13.07
C ASP A 153 31.81 8.94 14.44
N PRO A 154 31.59 10.07 15.16
CA PRO A 154 30.71 10.08 16.32
C PRO A 154 29.24 9.89 15.89
N LEU A 155 28.39 9.40 16.80
CA LEU A 155 26.94 9.24 16.55
C LEU A 155 26.29 10.54 16.05
N ALA A 156 26.72 11.70 16.55
CA ALA A 156 26.18 13.01 16.18
C ALA A 156 26.46 13.41 14.72
N ALA A 157 27.46 12.81 14.07
CA ALA A 157 27.78 13.10 12.67
C ALA A 157 26.77 12.49 11.68
N VAL A 158 25.92 11.55 12.13
CA VAL A 158 24.92 10.89 11.26
C VAL A 158 23.69 11.76 11.11
N VAL A 159 23.72 12.64 10.12
CA VAL A 159 22.56 13.45 9.73
C VAL A 159 21.58 12.59 8.92
N HIS A 160 20.30 12.62 9.32
CA HIS A 160 19.22 11.87 8.68
C HIS A 160 17.97 12.72 8.55
N ILE A 161 17.02 12.27 7.74
CA ILE A 161 15.70 12.90 7.64
C ILE A 161 14.98 12.67 8.96
N SER A 162 14.46 13.73 9.58
CA SER A 162 13.60 13.61 10.76
C SER A 162 12.13 13.56 10.35
N THR A 163 11.72 14.47 9.46
CA THR A 163 10.32 14.54 8.98
C THR A 163 10.22 14.92 7.51
N ILE A 164 9.14 14.45 6.87
CA ILE A 164 8.67 14.90 5.56
C ILE A 164 7.21 15.30 5.72
N ARG A 165 6.89 16.58 5.49
CA ARG A 165 5.54 17.12 5.57
C ARG A 165 5.06 17.53 4.19
N PHE A 166 3.81 17.22 3.85
CA PHE A 166 3.17 17.64 2.61
C PHE A 166 2.12 18.72 2.93
N PRO A 167 2.49 20.03 2.88
CA PRO A 167 1.67 21.12 3.42
C PRO A 167 0.31 21.30 2.73
N ASP A 168 0.23 20.92 1.45
CA ASP A 168 -0.97 21.03 0.62
C ASP A 168 -1.97 19.89 0.87
N ILE A 169 -1.53 18.82 1.53
CA ILE A 169 -2.40 17.69 1.89
C ILE A 169 -3.00 18.00 3.27
N LYS A 170 -4.32 18.08 3.31
CA LYS A 170 -5.08 18.28 4.55
C LYS A 170 -5.72 16.98 4.97
N ILE A 171 -5.84 16.82 6.29
CA ILE A 171 -6.67 15.76 6.85
C ILE A 171 -8.10 15.97 6.33
N GLN A 172 -8.68 14.89 5.86
CA GLN A 172 -10.04 14.80 5.37
C GLN A 172 -10.75 13.74 6.18
N ASP A 173 -12.07 13.88 6.32
CA ASP A 173 -12.87 12.91 7.06
C ASP A 173 -12.73 11.53 6.42
N ALA A 174 -12.37 10.55 7.25
CA ALA A 174 -12.31 9.17 6.84
C ALA A 174 -13.72 8.69 6.48
N ALA A 175 -13.90 8.29 5.22
CA ALA A 175 -15.12 7.64 4.78
C ALA A 175 -14.92 6.12 4.82
N GLY A 176 -15.94 5.41 5.29
CA GLY A 176 -15.97 3.95 5.30
C GLY A 176 -17.02 3.40 4.35
N ILE A 177 -16.76 2.21 3.82
CA ILE A 177 -17.78 1.41 3.16
C ILE A 177 -18.38 0.46 4.21
N LYS A 178 -19.70 0.49 4.38
CA LYS A 178 -20.44 -0.42 5.25
C LYS A 178 -21.76 -0.81 4.61
N GLY A 179 -22.28 -1.97 4.96
CA GLY A 179 -23.55 -2.44 4.41
C GLY A 179 -24.05 -3.72 5.06
N LYS A 180 -25.19 -4.20 4.57
CA LYS A 180 -25.85 -5.42 5.00
C LYS A 180 -26.25 -6.23 3.77
N VAL A 181 -26.11 -7.56 3.85
CA VAL A 181 -26.42 -8.50 2.77
C VAL A 181 -27.45 -9.50 3.29
N GLU A 182 -28.68 -9.37 2.82
CA GLU A 182 -29.80 -10.25 3.20
C GLU A 182 -30.32 -11.03 1.98
N GLY A 183 -30.96 -12.17 2.23
CA GLY A 183 -31.62 -12.96 1.19
C GLY A 183 -30.70 -13.72 0.22
N LEU A 184 -29.37 -13.61 0.37
CA LEU A 184 -28.38 -14.21 -0.53
C LEU A 184 -27.47 -15.22 0.17
N GLY A 185 -28.01 -15.91 1.19
CA GLY A 185 -27.27 -16.87 2.02
C GLY A 185 -26.38 -16.22 3.08
N LYS A 186 -25.54 -17.03 3.74
CA LYS A 186 -24.68 -16.56 4.83
C LYS A 186 -23.50 -15.78 4.26
N LEU A 187 -23.35 -14.52 4.68
CA LEU A 187 -22.21 -13.68 4.33
C LEU A 187 -20.90 -14.30 4.86
N ARG A 188 -19.94 -14.51 3.97
CA ARG A 188 -18.64 -15.14 4.29
C ARG A 188 -17.51 -14.13 4.31
N SER A 189 -17.43 -13.27 3.31
CA SER A 189 -16.42 -12.21 3.25
C SER A 189 -16.86 -11.08 2.34
N VAL A 190 -16.41 -9.87 2.64
CA VAL A 190 -16.53 -8.73 1.75
C VAL A 190 -15.15 -8.11 1.56
N THR A 191 -14.77 -7.90 0.31
CA THR A 191 -13.48 -7.33 -0.07
C THR A 191 -13.67 -6.17 -1.01
N ALA A 192 -12.76 -5.21 -0.98
CA ALA A 192 -12.75 -4.13 -1.94
C ALA A 192 -11.36 -3.99 -2.57
N LEU A 193 -11.31 -3.88 -3.90
CA LEU A 193 -10.10 -3.52 -4.62
C LEU A 193 -10.00 -2.00 -4.66
N ASP A 194 -8.98 -1.47 -3.99
CA ASP A 194 -8.58 -0.07 -4.11
C ASP A 194 -7.95 0.15 -5.48
N ASN A 195 -8.64 0.87 -6.36
CA ASN A 195 -8.21 1.11 -7.73
C ASN A 195 -7.04 2.11 -7.84
N GLU A 196 -6.79 2.92 -6.81
CA GLU A 196 -5.66 3.85 -6.82
C GLU A 196 -4.38 3.16 -6.37
N ARG A 197 -4.48 2.25 -5.40
CA ARG A 197 -3.31 1.60 -4.76
C ARG A 197 -3.10 0.16 -5.20
N GLU A 198 -4.06 -0.39 -5.96
CA GLU A 198 -4.06 -1.77 -6.47
C GLU A 198 -3.86 -2.77 -5.32
N LEU A 199 -4.67 -2.61 -4.26
CA LEU A 199 -4.63 -3.47 -3.09
C LEU A 199 -6.04 -3.90 -2.70
N VAL A 200 -6.14 -5.14 -2.23
CA VAL A 200 -7.40 -5.69 -1.73
C VAL A 200 -7.49 -5.43 -0.22
N VAL A 201 -8.50 -4.68 0.19
CA VAL A 201 -8.89 -4.51 1.59
C VAL A 201 -10.03 -5.47 1.93
N PHE A 202 -10.12 -5.83 3.21
CA PHE A 202 -11.10 -6.79 3.73
C PHE A 202 -11.99 -6.08 4.74
N ALA A 203 -13.31 -6.28 4.63
CA ALA A 203 -14.24 -5.81 5.63
C ALA A 203 -14.22 -6.71 6.86
N ARG A 204 -14.57 -6.14 8.02
CA ARG A 204 -15.01 -6.91 9.17
C ARG A 204 -16.43 -7.38 8.91
N VAL A 205 -16.68 -8.69 9.00
CA VAL A 205 -18.01 -9.28 8.81
C VAL A 205 -18.57 -9.71 10.17
N LYS A 206 -19.81 -9.29 10.46
CA LYS A 206 -20.56 -9.69 11.66
C LYS A 206 -21.98 -10.05 11.27
N GLY A 207 -22.28 -11.34 11.23
CA GLY A 207 -23.56 -11.84 10.73
C GLY A 207 -23.71 -11.54 9.24
N ASP A 208 -24.76 -10.79 8.90
CA ASP A 208 -25.09 -10.30 7.56
C ASP A 208 -24.50 -8.91 7.25
N SER A 209 -23.82 -8.30 8.21
CA SER A 209 -23.33 -6.93 8.12
C SER A 209 -21.82 -6.90 7.91
N TYR A 210 -21.34 -5.91 7.17
CA TYR A 210 -19.93 -5.70 6.92
C TYR A 210 -19.52 -4.23 7.08
N ASP A 211 -18.28 -4.02 7.51
CA ASP A 211 -17.70 -2.69 7.72
C ASP A 211 -16.19 -2.70 7.43
N PHE A 212 -15.77 -1.85 6.50
CA PHE A 212 -14.36 -1.65 6.16
C PHE A 212 -13.62 -0.73 7.15
N GLY A 213 -14.34 -0.05 8.05
CA GLY A 213 -13.78 1.02 8.86
C GLY A 213 -13.35 2.21 8.00
N SER A 214 -12.33 2.93 8.45
CA SER A 214 -11.73 4.05 7.72
C SER A 214 -11.00 3.57 6.48
N LEU A 215 -11.42 4.05 5.30
CA LEU A 215 -10.73 3.83 4.04
C LEU A 215 -10.05 5.12 3.58
N LEU A 216 -8.92 4.97 2.89
CA LEU A 216 -8.27 6.11 2.23
C LEU A 216 -9.16 6.62 1.09
N PRO A 217 -9.13 7.93 0.78
CA PRO A 217 -9.82 8.46 -0.39
C PRO A 217 -9.42 7.72 -1.66
N GLY A 218 -10.40 7.38 -2.49
CA GLY A 218 -10.19 6.59 -3.69
C GLY A 218 -11.47 6.00 -4.26
N SER A 219 -11.31 5.23 -5.33
CA SER A 219 -12.36 4.40 -5.90
C SER A 219 -12.10 2.95 -5.56
N TYR A 220 -13.18 2.23 -5.26
CA TYR A 220 -13.12 0.86 -4.77
C TYR A 220 -14.12 -0.03 -5.53
N ASP A 221 -13.66 -1.17 -6.02
CA ASP A 221 -14.52 -2.20 -6.58
C ASP A 221 -14.81 -3.25 -5.51
N LEU A 222 -16.09 -3.47 -5.20
CA LEU A 222 -16.54 -4.31 -4.12
C LEU A 222 -16.81 -5.74 -4.63
N CYS A 223 -16.36 -6.74 -3.88
CA CYS A 223 -16.71 -8.14 -4.06
C CYS A 223 -17.28 -8.70 -2.75
N ILE A 224 -18.52 -9.18 -2.81
CA ILE A 224 -19.26 -9.78 -1.69
C ILE A 224 -19.36 -11.27 -1.96
N PHE A 225 -18.91 -12.07 -1.00
CA PHE A 225 -18.94 -13.51 -1.07
C PHE A 225 -19.85 -14.06 0.02
N THR A 226 -20.89 -14.79 -0.38
CA THR A 226 -21.75 -15.57 0.51
C THR A 226 -21.48 -17.06 0.29
N ASP A 227 -22.18 -17.94 1.00
CA ASP A 227 -22.10 -19.38 0.73
C ASP A 227 -22.81 -19.84 -0.53
N SER A 228 -23.58 -18.95 -1.18
CA SER A 228 -24.38 -19.27 -2.36
C SER A 228 -24.11 -18.34 -3.54
N HIS A 229 -23.55 -17.15 -3.30
CA HIS A 229 -23.40 -16.11 -4.32
C HIS A 229 -22.06 -15.39 -4.25
N VAL A 230 -21.63 -14.90 -5.41
CA VAL A 230 -20.56 -13.90 -5.55
C VAL A 230 -21.15 -12.68 -6.23
N LEU A 231 -21.15 -11.54 -5.52
CA LEU A 231 -21.64 -10.27 -6.05
C LEU A 231 -20.47 -9.34 -6.28
N MET A 232 -20.45 -8.66 -7.41
CA MET A 232 -19.41 -7.68 -7.73
C MET A 232 -20.04 -6.33 -8.06
N GLY A 233 -19.65 -5.30 -7.30
CA GLY A 233 -19.98 -3.91 -7.57
C GLY A 233 -18.74 -3.20 -8.09
N GLN A 234 -18.71 -2.88 -9.38
CA GLN A 234 -17.61 -2.11 -9.97
C GLN A 234 -17.88 -0.62 -9.80
N SER A 235 -16.85 0.13 -9.38
CA SER A 235 -16.92 1.59 -9.37
C SER A 235 -17.12 2.09 -10.81
N ALA A 236 -18.02 3.06 -11.00
CA ALA A 236 -18.24 3.68 -12.32
C ALA A 236 -17.02 4.47 -12.81
N VAL A 237 -16.04 4.69 -11.93
CA VAL A 237 -14.76 5.29 -12.25
C VAL A 237 -13.90 4.24 -12.91
N THR A 238 -13.76 4.33 -14.23
CA THR A 238 -12.74 3.58 -14.96
C THR A 238 -11.39 3.82 -14.28
N PRO A 239 -10.67 2.78 -13.79
CA PRO A 239 -9.40 3.00 -13.11
C PRO A 239 -8.50 3.88 -13.99
N LYS A 240 -7.70 4.80 -13.43
CA LYS A 240 -6.90 5.76 -14.23
C LYS A 240 -6.16 5.11 -15.40
N ALA A 241 -5.64 3.91 -15.14
CA ALA A 241 -5.02 3.02 -16.10
C ALA A 241 -5.85 2.76 -17.38
N TYR A 242 -7.17 2.68 -17.27
CA TYR A 242 -8.13 2.32 -18.33
C TYR A 242 -8.95 3.52 -18.83
N LYS A 243 -8.73 4.73 -18.28
CA LYS A 243 -9.45 5.94 -18.68
C LYS A 243 -9.20 6.23 -20.16
N GLY A 244 -10.24 6.18 -20.99
CA GLY A 244 -10.16 6.36 -22.45
C GLY A 244 -9.96 5.09 -23.27
N LYS A 245 -9.80 3.92 -22.64
CA LYS A 245 -9.92 2.63 -23.34
C LYS A 245 -11.40 2.29 -23.52
N ALA A 246 -11.76 1.72 -24.67
CA ALA A 246 -13.11 1.22 -24.89
C ALA A 246 -13.47 0.25 -23.76
N LEU A 247 -14.57 0.54 -23.05
CA LEU A 247 -15.15 -0.42 -22.13
C LEU A 247 -15.47 -1.69 -22.94
N LEU A 248 -15.36 -2.86 -22.30
CA LEU A 248 -15.86 -4.08 -22.91
C LEU A 248 -17.29 -3.80 -23.42
N PRO A 249 -17.61 -4.19 -24.67
CA PRO A 249 -18.96 -4.10 -25.19
C PRO A 249 -19.93 -4.69 -24.17
N LYS A 250 -21.16 -4.17 -24.15
CA LYS A 250 -22.20 -4.45 -23.13
C LYS A 250 -22.45 -5.95 -22.88
N GLU A 251 -21.90 -6.84 -23.71
CA GLU A 251 -22.23 -8.26 -23.85
C GLU A 251 -21.00 -9.16 -24.09
N ASP A 252 -19.76 -8.78 -23.73
CA ASP A 252 -18.61 -9.71 -23.85
C ASP A 252 -18.60 -10.78 -22.73
N MET A 253 -19.65 -11.59 -22.73
CA MET A 253 -19.83 -12.73 -21.84
C MET A 253 -18.80 -13.82 -22.11
N GLU A 254 -18.26 -13.92 -23.32
CA GLU A 254 -17.20 -14.87 -23.65
C GLU A 254 -15.86 -14.46 -23.03
N GLY A 255 -15.49 -13.19 -23.09
CA GLY A 255 -14.31 -12.66 -22.40
C GLY A 255 -14.39 -12.86 -20.89
N ILE A 256 -15.56 -12.59 -20.29
CA ILE A 256 -15.82 -12.86 -18.87
C ILE A 256 -15.68 -14.37 -18.59
N ARG A 257 -16.35 -15.25 -19.34
CA ARG A 257 -16.30 -16.71 -19.16
C ARG A 257 -14.89 -17.28 -19.33
N LYS A 258 -14.13 -16.78 -20.31
CA LYS A 258 -12.74 -17.20 -20.57
C LYS A 258 -11.85 -16.91 -19.36
N ASN A 259 -11.96 -15.71 -18.79
CA ASN A 259 -11.18 -15.34 -17.61
C ASN A 259 -11.69 -16.03 -16.34
N LEU A 260 -13.00 -16.26 -16.22
CA LEU A 260 -13.59 -16.96 -15.08
C LEU A 260 -13.08 -18.40 -14.97
N LYS A 261 -12.82 -19.08 -16.09
CA LYS A 261 -12.21 -20.43 -16.11
C LYS A 261 -10.79 -20.47 -15.57
N LEU A 262 -10.07 -19.34 -15.65
CA LEU A 262 -8.70 -19.20 -15.12
C LEU A 262 -8.69 -18.92 -13.60
N ALA A 263 -9.84 -18.60 -13.01
CA ALA A 263 -10.01 -18.57 -11.57
C ALA A 263 -10.18 -20.02 -11.06
N ASP A 264 -9.16 -20.48 -10.34
CA ASP A 264 -9.04 -21.83 -9.82
C ASP A 264 -9.96 -21.98 -8.58
N ASP A 265 -11.18 -22.52 -8.78
CA ASP A 265 -12.21 -22.67 -7.74
C ASP A 265 -12.90 -24.03 -7.73
N PHE A 266 -13.35 -24.43 -6.53
CA PHE A 266 -13.96 -25.72 -6.19
C PHE A 266 -15.44 -25.86 -6.57
N PHE A 267 -16.12 -24.79 -7.01
CA PHE A 267 -17.55 -24.85 -7.31
C PHE A 267 -17.84 -25.18 -8.78
N ASN A 268 -18.66 -26.23 -8.98
CA ASN A 268 -19.06 -26.74 -10.30
C ASN A 268 -20.04 -25.83 -11.06
N ASN A 269 -20.84 -25.03 -10.34
CA ASN A 269 -21.78 -24.08 -10.93
C ASN A 269 -21.31 -22.65 -10.64
N ARG A 270 -21.05 -21.86 -11.69
CA ARG A 270 -20.54 -20.48 -11.58
C ARG A 270 -21.55 -19.51 -12.18
N TRP A 271 -21.96 -18.51 -11.40
CA TRP A 271 -22.83 -17.42 -11.83
C TRP A 271 -22.05 -16.10 -11.68
N ALA A 272 -21.91 -15.35 -12.77
CA ALA A 272 -21.25 -14.04 -12.76
C ALA A 272 -22.32 -12.96 -12.96
N LEU A 273 -22.61 -12.19 -11.92
CA LEU A 273 -23.48 -11.02 -11.99
C LEU A 273 -22.66 -9.77 -12.26
N ALA A 274 -22.84 -9.18 -13.45
CA ALA A 274 -22.28 -7.88 -13.79
C ALA A 274 -23.24 -6.77 -13.33
N LEU A 275 -22.92 -6.08 -12.24
CA LEU A 275 -23.67 -4.89 -11.81
C LEU A 275 -23.09 -3.65 -12.49
N LYS A 276 -23.79 -3.11 -13.49
CA LYS A 276 -23.54 -1.75 -13.99
C LYS A 276 -24.31 -0.75 -13.13
N GLY A 277 -23.61 0.21 -12.53
CA GLY A 277 -24.21 1.16 -11.60
C GLY A 277 -25.18 2.17 -12.26
N HIS A 278 -26.37 2.28 -11.68
CA HIS A 278 -27.10 3.54 -11.50
C HIS A 278 -27.71 3.50 -10.08
N ARG A 279 -27.64 4.61 -9.32
CA ARG A 279 -27.95 4.72 -7.87
C ARG A 279 -29.41 4.36 -7.48
N ALA A 280 -30.26 3.98 -8.43
CA ALA A 280 -31.68 3.65 -8.22
C ALA A 280 -32.02 2.15 -8.39
N PHE A 281 -31.06 1.29 -8.76
CA PHE A 281 -31.37 -0.10 -9.17
C PHE A 281 -30.37 -1.14 -8.64
N ALA A 282 -30.14 -1.17 -7.32
CA ALA A 282 -29.75 -2.42 -6.69
C ALA A 282 -31.00 -3.32 -6.58
N LYS A 283 -31.38 -3.98 -7.68
CA LYS A 283 -32.26 -5.14 -7.61
C LYS A 283 -31.45 -6.36 -8.00
N ALA A 284 -31.37 -7.29 -7.04
CA ALA A 284 -30.92 -8.66 -7.29
C ALA A 284 -31.73 -9.24 -8.46
N LEU A 285 -31.06 -9.99 -9.33
CA LEU A 285 -31.70 -11.04 -10.12
C LEU A 285 -31.43 -12.37 -9.43
#